data_AF-A0A482LQQ0-F1
#
_entry.id   AF-A0A482LQQ0-F1
#
_cell.length_a   1.000
_cell.length_b   1.000
_cell.length_c   1.000
_cell.angle_alpha   90.00
_cell.angle_beta   90.00
_cell.angle_gamma   90.00
#
_symmetry.space_group_name_H-M   'P 1'
#
loop_
_entity.id
_entity.type
_entity.pdbx_description
1 polymer ?
#
loop_
_entity_poly.entity_id
_entity_poly.type
_entity_poly.pdbx_seq_one_letter_code
_entity_poly.pdbx_strand_id
1 'polypeptide(L)' 'SEHAHFLAGAGVRGMEIGGNFIKFTAIGVYLQADAAVSALAAKWAGKPAADLASDAAFFRDVV' A
#
# COMPACT_ATOMS: atom_id res chain seq x y z
N SER A 1 0.49 -13.24 -19.67
CA SER A 1 0.58 -14.06 -18.45
C SER A 1 -0.37 -13.44 -17.44
N GLU A 2 -1.43 -14.13 -17.05
CA GLU A 2 -2.26 -13.67 -15.92
C GLU A 2 -1.56 -14.10 -14.62
N HIS A 3 -1.15 -13.13 -13.81
CA HIS A 3 -0.58 -13.38 -12.50
C HIS A 3 -1.67 -13.20 -11.44
N ALA A 4 -1.70 -14.10 -10.46
CA ALA A 4 -2.51 -13.89 -9.27
C ALA A 4 -1.97 -12.68 -8.47
N HIS A 5 -2.86 -11.93 -7.86
CA HIS A 5 -2.52 -10.79 -7.01
C HIS A 5 -3.20 -10.93 -5.64
N PHE A 6 -2.58 -10.39 -4.61
CA PHE A 6 -3.16 -10.31 -3.26
C PHE A 6 -3.45 -8.86 -2.88
N LEU A 7 -4.45 -8.66 -2.02
CA LEU A 7 -4.79 -7.33 -1.51
C LEU A 7 -3.72 -6.90 -0.51
N ALA A 8 -2.87 -5.96 -0.92
CA ALA A 8 -1.79 -5.44 -0.07
C ALA A 8 -2.27 -4.32 0.86
N GLY A 9 -3.28 -3.55 0.45
CA GLY A 9 -3.89 -2.52 1.27
C GLY A 9 -5.16 -1.96 0.66
N ALA A 10 -6.04 -1.43 1.52
CA ALA A 10 -7.26 -0.73 1.10
C ALA A 10 -7.50 0.49 1.98
N GLY A 11 -8.11 1.52 1.42
CA GLY A 11 -8.41 2.75 2.15
C GLY A 11 -9.43 3.63 1.46
N VAL A 12 -9.92 4.65 2.17
CA VAL A 12 -10.81 5.66 1.61
C VAL A 12 -10.00 6.86 1.15
N ARG A 13 -10.37 7.43 0.01
CA ARG A 13 -9.90 8.76 -0.42
C ARG A 13 -11.05 9.73 -0.34
N GLY A 14 -10.80 10.85 0.31
CA GLY A 14 -11.79 11.88 0.58
C GLY A 14 -11.19 13.28 0.55
N MET A 15 -12.02 14.27 0.84
CA MET A 15 -11.62 15.67 0.94
C MET A 15 -12.38 16.34 2.09
N GLU A 16 -11.70 17.24 2.81
CA GLU A 16 -12.33 18.08 3.83
C GLU A 16 -13.18 19.17 3.16
N ILE A 17 -14.47 19.19 3.46
CA ILE A 17 -15.42 20.19 2.94
C ILE A 17 -16.26 20.69 4.10
N GLY A 18 -16.12 21.98 4.45
CA GLY A 18 -16.86 22.58 5.55
C GLY A 18 -16.59 21.94 6.92
N GLY A 19 -15.36 21.49 7.16
CA GLY A 19 -14.96 20.83 8.42
C GLY A 19 -15.38 19.37 8.55
N ASN A 20 -15.92 18.77 7.49
CA ASN A 20 -16.26 17.35 7.45
C ASN A 20 -15.41 16.61 6.41
N PHE A 21 -14.92 15.42 6.77
CA PHE A 21 -14.25 14.53 5.83
C PHE A 21 -15.28 13.82 4.93
N ILE A 22 -15.39 14.24 3.68
CA ILE A 22 -16.28 13.64 2.70
C ILE A 22 -15.54 12.54 1.95
N LYS A 23 -16.02 11.30 2.07
CA LYS A 23 -15.46 10.12 1.39
C LYS A 23 -15.97 10.08 -0.05
N PHE A 24 -15.06 9.92 -1.02
CA PHE A 24 -15.41 9.85 -2.44
C PHE A 24 -15.20 8.45 -3.01
N THR A 25 -14.05 7.85 -2.71
CA THR A 25 -13.70 6.53 -3.26
C THR A 25 -13.17 5.59 -2.18
N ALA A 26 -13.40 4.29 -2.40
CA ALA A 26 -12.64 3.22 -1.78
C ALA A 26 -11.58 2.77 -2.79
N ILE A 27 -10.34 2.63 -2.34
CA ILE A 27 -9.19 2.26 -3.17
C ILE A 27 -8.62 0.97 -2.59
N GLY A 28 -8.42 -0.03 -3.46
CA GLY A 28 -7.65 -1.23 -3.16
C GLY A 28 -6.36 -1.24 -3.97
N VAL A 29 -5.25 -1.61 -3.34
CA VAL A 29 -3.95 -1.81 -3.98
C VAL A 29 -3.62 -3.29 -3.92
N TYR A 30 -3.38 -3.88 -5.09
CA TYR A 30 -3.08 -5.30 -5.26
C TYR A 30 -1.66 -5.47 -5.79
N LEU A 31 -0.90 -6.38 -5.19
CA LEU A 31 0.47 -6.69 -5.61
C LEU A 31 0.57 -8.12 -6.13
N GLN A 32 1.49 -8.34 -7.06
CA GLN A 32 1.70 -9.63 -7.71
C GLN A 32 2.14 -10.69 -6.67
N ALA A 33 1.42 -11.82 -6.61
CA ALA A 33 1.53 -12.78 -5.51
C ALA A 33 2.85 -13.55 -5.46
N ASP A 34 3.46 -13.82 -6.61
CA ASP A 34 4.70 -14.61 -6.75
C ASP A 34 5.99 -13.78 -6.58
N ALA A 35 5.93 -12.46 -6.81
CA ALA A 35 7.11 -11.60 -6.88
C ALA A 35 7.22 -10.56 -5.75
N ALA A 36 6.10 -9.93 -5.36
CA ALA A 36 6.15 -8.72 -4.56
C ALA A 36 6.72 -8.93 -3.15
N VAL A 37 6.36 -10.03 -2.49
CA VAL A 37 6.85 -10.35 -1.14
C VAL A 37 8.36 -10.53 -1.16
N SER A 38 8.88 -11.34 -2.08
CA SER A 38 10.32 -11.60 -2.21
C SER A 38 11.11 -10.34 -2.54
N ALA A 39 10.59 -9.49 -3.44
CA ALA A 39 11.23 -8.24 -3.83
C ALA A 39 11.34 -7.24 -2.67
N LEU A 40 10.25 -7.06 -1.90
CA LEU A 40 10.23 -6.12 -0.77
C LEU A 40 10.98 -6.67 0.45
N ALA A 41 10.93 -7.97 0.69
CA ALA A 41 11.55 -8.60 1.87
C ALA A 41 13.07 -8.34 1.95
N ALA A 42 13.76 -8.24 0.81
CA ALA A 42 15.21 -8.00 0.76
C ALA A 42 15.66 -6.75 1.54
N LYS A 43 14.79 -5.74 1.66
CA LYS A 43 15.11 -4.46 2.31
C LYS A 43 14.19 -4.12 3.49
N TRP A 44 12.97 -4.66 3.49
CA TRP A 44 11.90 -4.25 4.40
C TRP A 44 11.50 -5.31 5.42
N ALA A 45 12.00 -6.54 5.31
CA ALA A 45 11.71 -7.60 6.27
C ALA A 45 12.19 -7.22 7.69
N GLY A 46 11.38 -7.55 8.70
CA GLY A 46 11.69 -7.30 10.11
C GLY A 46 11.46 -5.87 10.60
N LYS A 47 11.19 -4.91 9.70
CA LYS A 47 10.80 -3.54 10.10
C LYS A 47 9.35 -3.53 10.62
N PRO A 48 9.06 -2.82 11.71
CA PRO A 48 7.70 -2.68 12.22
C PRO A 48 6.86 -1.84 11.26
N ALA A 49 5.54 -2.07 11.26
CA ALA A 49 4.63 -1.40 10.33
C ALA A 49 4.67 0.14 10.43
N ALA A 50 4.89 0.69 11.62
CA ALA A 50 4.99 2.14 11.83
C ALA A 50 6.18 2.74 11.07
N ASP A 51 7.34 2.06 11.09
CA ASP A 51 8.54 2.51 10.38
C ASP A 51 8.30 2.46 8.87
N LEU A 52 7.71 1.37 8.37
CA LEU A 52 7.33 1.23 6.96
C LEU A 52 6.35 2.33 6.51
N ALA A 53 5.37 2.67 7.34
CA ALA A 53 4.37 3.68 7.04
C ALA A 53 4.95 5.11 7.01
N SER A 54 6.03 5.35 7.74
CA SER A 54 6.72 6.66 7.78
C SER A 54 7.81 6.83 6.73
N ASP A 55 8.28 5.74 6.11
CA ASP A 55 9.40 5.77 5.17
C ASP A 55 8.93 5.88 3.72
N ALA A 56 9.12 7.05 3.11
CA ALA A 56 8.79 7.28 1.72
C ALA A 56 9.52 6.33 0.75
N ALA A 57 10.69 5.80 1.12
CA ALA A 57 11.41 4.85 0.28
C ALA A 57 10.72 3.48 0.23
N PHE A 58 9.94 3.08 1.24
CA PHE A 58 9.14 1.85 1.18
C PHE A 58 8.10 1.94 0.06
N PHE A 59 7.34 3.04 0.03
CA PHE A 59 6.33 3.24 -1.00
C PHE A 59 6.92 3.42 -2.40
N ARG A 60 8.12 3.99 -2.51
CA ARG A 60 8.86 4.05 -3.79
C ARG A 60 9.29 2.68 -4.30
N ASP A 61 9.58 1.73 -3.41
CA ASP A 61 9.91 0.36 -3.81
C ASP A 61 8.65 -0.48 -4.14
N VAL A 62 7.45 0.00 -3.79
CA VAL A 62 6.16 -0.60 -4.15
C VAL A 62 5.68 -0.14 -5.54
N VAL A 63 6.07 1.05 -6.00
CA VAL A 63 5.66 1.68 -7.28
C VAL A 63 6.67 1.41 -8.38
#